data_AF-A0A971CSJ1-F1
#
_entry.id   AF-A0A971CSJ1-F1
#
_cell.length_a   1.000
_cell.length_b   1.000
_cell.length_c   1.000
_cell.angle_alpha   90.00
_cell.angle_beta   90.00
_cell.angle_gamma   90.00
#
_symmetry.space_group_name_H-M   'P 1'
#
loop_
_entity.id
_entity.type
_entity.pdbx_description
1 polymer ?
#
loop_
_entity_poly.entity_id
_entity_poly.type
_entity_poly.pdbx_seq_one_letter_code
_entity_poly.pdbx_strand_id
1 'polypeptide(L)'
;MQDAAPSRPRPFRNPSKPKKAIDFAHPSEAEFARVLDFYGIRWEYEPFTFPLQWDEHGNITEAFSPDFYLVDQDLYVELTTLRQKLIRLKRRKLRELARLYPDVRIKLWNRKDFEWMLGRYGREEHSEELVGKGALSHDEH
;
A
#
# COMPACT_ATOMS: atom_id res chain seq x y z
N MET A 1 -20.62 -28.22 20.34
CA MET A 1 -20.89 -27.49 19.09
C MET A 1 -19.86 -26.37 19.02
N GLN A 2 -18.86 -26.49 18.14
CA GLN A 2 -17.84 -25.45 17.97
C GLN A 2 -18.41 -24.41 17.01
N ASP A 3 -18.75 -23.23 17.53
CA ASP A 3 -18.97 -22.04 16.71
C ASP A 3 -17.63 -21.66 16.07
N ALA A 4 -17.39 -22.17 14.86
CA ALA A 4 -16.34 -21.66 14.01
C ALA A 4 -16.78 -20.26 13.57
N ALA A 5 -16.13 -19.22 14.10
CA ALA A 5 -16.25 -17.86 13.58
C ALA A 5 -16.11 -17.91 12.04
N PRO A 6 -16.93 -17.17 11.27
CA PRO A 6 -16.89 -17.22 9.82
C PRO A 6 -15.44 -16.98 9.36
N SER A 7 -14.86 -17.99 8.71
CA SER A 7 -13.47 -17.95 8.27
C SER A 7 -13.31 -16.75 7.34
N ARG A 8 -12.46 -15.79 7.73
CA ARG A 8 -12.19 -14.61 6.91
C ARG A 8 -11.71 -15.06 5.52
N PRO A 9 -12.18 -14.42 4.44
CA PRO A 9 -11.68 -14.70 3.11
C PRO A 9 -10.17 -14.45 3.08
N ARG A 10 -9.43 -15.26 2.32
CA ARG A 10 -7.98 -15.10 2.17
C ARG A 10 -7.69 -14.27 0.91
N PRO A 11 -6.78 -13.28 0.98
CA PRO A 11 -6.28 -12.65 -0.23
C PRO A 11 -5.43 -13.63 -1.04
N PHE A 12 -5.40 -13.43 -2.35
CA PHE A 12 -4.52 -14.17 -3.24
C PHE A 12 -3.22 -13.41 -3.43
N ARG A 13 -2.08 -14.10 -3.33
CA ARG A 13 -0.80 -13.52 -3.74
C ARG A 13 -0.66 -13.61 -5.25
N ASN A 14 -0.45 -12.48 -5.90
CA ASN A 14 -0.21 -12.42 -7.33
C ASN A 14 1.25 -12.83 -7.64
N PRO A 15 1.53 -13.39 -8.83
CA PRO A 15 2.88 -13.77 -9.21
C PRO A 15 3.80 -12.55 -9.23
N SER A 16 4.91 -12.61 -8.50
CA SER A 16 5.90 -11.55 -8.46
C SER A 16 6.57 -11.41 -9.82
N LYS A 17 6.51 -10.21 -10.41
CA LYS A 17 7.24 -9.87 -11.63
C LYS A 17 8.52 -9.12 -11.27
N PRO A 18 9.66 -9.39 -11.94
CA PRO A 18 10.84 -8.55 -11.78
C PRO A 18 10.51 -7.12 -12.21
N LYS A 19 11.06 -6.10 -11.53
CA LYS A 19 10.70 -4.68 -11.77
C LYS A 19 10.78 -4.25 -13.24
N LYS A 20 11.74 -4.80 -13.99
CA LYS A 20 11.93 -4.51 -15.43
C LYS A 20 10.84 -5.09 -16.35
N ALA A 21 10.05 -6.04 -15.87
CA ALA A 21 8.98 -6.72 -16.61
C ALA A 21 7.58 -6.35 -16.10
N ILE A 22 7.47 -5.27 -15.31
CA ILE A 22 6.18 -4.77 -14.85
C ILE A 22 5.56 -3.91 -15.95
N ASP A 23 4.42 -4.37 -16.45
CA ASP A 23 3.55 -3.60 -17.34
C ASP A 23 2.57 -2.80 -16.47
N PHE A 24 2.88 -1.52 -16.24
CA PHE A 24 2.02 -0.63 -15.47
C PHE A 24 0.72 -0.33 -16.24
N ALA A 25 -0.42 -0.40 -15.56
CA ALA A 25 -1.73 -0.12 -16.14
C ALA A 25 -1.91 1.37 -16.48
N HIS A 26 -1.24 2.26 -15.74
CA HIS A 26 -1.30 3.71 -15.98
C HIS A 26 0.08 4.39 -15.85
N PRO A 27 0.39 5.44 -16.65
CA PRO A 27 1.66 6.15 -16.58
C PRO A 27 2.02 6.71 -15.19
N SER A 28 1.02 7.07 -14.38
CA SER A 28 1.24 7.55 -13.01
C SER A 28 1.79 6.48 -12.08
N GLU A 29 1.48 5.20 -12.31
CA GLU A 29 2.04 4.09 -11.53
C GLU A 29 3.52 3.93 -11.84
N ALA A 30 3.89 4.02 -13.12
CA ALA A 30 5.29 3.99 -13.54
C ALA A 30 6.09 5.19 -12.98
N GLU A 31 5.50 6.39 -12.95
CA GLU A 31 6.09 7.57 -12.30
C GLU A 31 6.30 7.34 -10.80
N PHE A 32 5.27 6.82 -10.13
CA PHE A 32 5.31 6.52 -8.70
C PHE A 32 6.40 5.49 -8.37
N ALA A 33 6.46 4.38 -9.11
CA ALA A 33 7.48 3.34 -8.96
C ALA A 33 8.91 3.89 -9.09
N ARG A 34 9.17 4.74 -10.10
CA ARG A 34 10.48 5.38 -10.28
C ARG A 34 10.87 6.25 -9.09
N VAL A 35 9.90 6.96 -8.51
CA VAL A 35 10.18 7.82 -7.37
C VAL A 35 10.40 6.98 -6.10
N LEU A 36 9.64 5.91 -5.87
CA LEU A 36 9.92 4.99 -4.77
C LEU A 36 11.33 4.38 -4.89
N ASP A 37 11.74 3.99 -6.11
CA ASP A 37 13.10 3.49 -6.37
C ASP A 37 14.16 4.55 -6.08
N PHE A 38 13.92 5.82 -6.44
CA PHE A 38 14.84 6.92 -6.19
C PHE A 38 15.07 7.16 -4.68
N TYR A 39 14.02 7.02 -3.87
CA TYR A 39 14.09 7.15 -2.41
C TYR A 39 14.43 5.83 -1.69
N GLY A 40 14.77 4.76 -2.42
CA GLY A 40 15.13 3.48 -1.80
C GLY A 40 13.98 2.75 -1.09
N ILE A 41 12.73 3.18 -1.27
CA ILE A 41 11.58 2.59 -0.61
C ILE A 41 11.30 1.21 -1.22
N ARG A 42 11.22 0.14 -0.41
CA ARG A 42 10.92 -1.20 -0.90
C ARG A 42 9.44 -1.34 -1.23
N TRP A 43 9.14 -1.75 -2.46
CA TRP A 43 7.76 -1.89 -2.95
C TRP A 43 7.55 -3.12 -3.83
N GLU A 44 6.30 -3.61 -3.85
CA GLU A 44 5.77 -4.60 -4.78
C GLU A 44 4.57 -4.01 -5.54
N TYR A 45 4.43 -4.32 -6.84
CA TYR A 45 3.29 -3.89 -7.67
C TYR A 45 2.21 -4.97 -7.69
N GLU A 46 0.98 -4.58 -7.38
CA GLU A 46 -0.19 -5.46 -7.25
C GLU A 46 0.11 -6.83 -6.61
N PRO A 47 0.75 -6.92 -5.44
CA PRO A 47 1.20 -8.21 -4.91
C PRO A 47 0.05 -9.09 -4.40
N PHE A 48 -1.10 -8.49 -4.10
CA PHE A 48 -2.26 -9.21 -3.58
C PHE A 48 -3.55 -8.76 -4.22
N THR A 49 -4.46 -9.73 -4.40
CA THR A 49 -5.84 -9.52 -4.81
C THR A 49 -6.76 -9.91 -3.67
N PHE A 50 -7.66 -9.01 -3.26
CA PHE A 50 -8.60 -9.17 -2.17
C PHE A 50 -10.01 -9.43 -2.71
N PRO A 51 -10.56 -10.65 -2.56
CA PRO A 51 -11.98 -10.91 -2.81
C PRO A 51 -12.88 -10.07 -1.92
N LEU A 52 -13.88 -9.41 -2.52
CA LEU A 52 -14.84 -8.55 -1.80
C LEU A 52 -16.28 -9.06 -1.87
N GLN A 53 -16.67 -9.72 -2.96
CA GLN A 53 -18.00 -10.27 -3.15
C GLN A 53 -17.95 -11.59 -3.91
N TRP A 54 -18.96 -12.43 -3.66
CA TRP A 54 -19.15 -13.74 -4.27
C TRP A 54 -20.60 -13.91 -4.72
N ASP A 55 -20.81 -14.77 -5.72
CA ASP A 55 -22.15 -15.25 -6.09
C ASP A 55 -22.61 -16.41 -5.19
N GLU A 56 -23.82 -16.92 -5.44
CA GLU A 56 -24.42 -18.05 -4.70
C GLU A 56 -23.63 -19.37 -4.86
N HIS A 57 -22.77 -19.47 -5.87
CA HIS A 57 -21.92 -20.62 -6.14
C HIS A 57 -20.51 -20.47 -5.55
N GLY A 58 -20.23 -19.36 -4.87
CA GLY A 58 -18.92 -19.07 -4.29
C GLY A 58 -17.88 -18.55 -5.29
N ASN A 59 -18.27 -18.16 -6.51
CA ASN A 59 -17.37 -17.52 -7.46
C ASN A 59 -17.21 -16.05 -7.10
N ILE A 60 -16.00 -15.52 -7.25
CA ILE A 60 -15.72 -14.11 -6.96
C ILE A 60 -16.36 -13.23 -8.03
N THR A 61 -17.26 -12.35 -7.61
CA THR A 61 -17.93 -11.36 -8.47
C THR A 61 -17.26 -9.98 -8.38
N GLU A 62 -16.61 -9.68 -7.27
CA GLU A 62 -15.84 -8.45 -7.10
C GLU A 62 -14.59 -8.70 -6.28
N ALA A 63 -13.46 -8.16 -6.77
CA ALA A 63 -12.19 -8.12 -6.06
C ALA A 63 -11.56 -6.73 -6.14
N PHE A 64 -10.52 -6.54 -5.33
CA PHE A 64 -9.71 -5.34 -5.26
C PHE A 64 -8.23 -5.70 -5.17
N SER A 65 -7.42 -5.14 -6.06
CA SER A 65 -5.97 -5.33 -6.10
C SER A 65 -5.33 -3.96 -5.95
N PRO A 66 -4.72 -3.65 -4.80
CA PRO A 66 -4.07 -2.35 -4.60
C PRO A 66 -2.89 -2.19 -5.55
N ASP A 67 -2.71 -1.00 -6.11
CA ASP A 67 -1.64 -0.73 -7.08
C ASP A 67 -0.24 -1.06 -6.52
N PHE A 68 0.05 -0.69 -5.27
CA PHE A 68 1.35 -0.90 -4.63
C PHE A 68 1.24 -1.45 -3.20
N TYR A 69 2.29 -2.13 -2.76
CA TYR A 69 2.55 -2.45 -1.36
C TYR A 69 3.93 -1.94 -0.97
N LEU A 70 3.99 -1.12 0.07
CA LEU A 70 5.24 -0.63 0.66
C LEU A 70 5.65 -1.57 1.79
N VAL A 71 6.73 -2.33 1.56
CA VAL A 71 7.10 -3.50 2.37
C VAL A 71 7.48 -3.11 3.79
N ASP A 72 8.30 -2.06 3.92
CA ASP A 72 8.80 -1.61 5.23
C ASP A 72 7.71 -0.99 6.11
N GLN A 73 6.66 -0.44 5.50
CA GLN A 73 5.58 0.24 6.21
C GLN A 73 4.34 -0.63 6.42
N ASP A 74 4.36 -1.87 5.91
CA ASP A 74 3.21 -2.76 5.82
C ASP A 74 1.96 -1.99 5.37
N LEU A 75 2.04 -1.41 4.17
CA LEU A 75 1.05 -0.46 3.68
C LEU A 75 0.72 -0.69 2.21
N TYR A 76 -0.53 -0.97 1.92
CA TYR A 76 -1.07 -0.94 0.57
C TYR A 76 -1.40 0.50 0.15
N VAL A 77 -1.10 0.83 -1.09
CA VAL A 77 -1.34 2.14 -1.69
C VAL A 77 -2.11 1.94 -2.98
N GLU A 78 -3.22 2.67 -3.07
CA GLU A 78 -4.04 2.79 -4.28
C GLU A 78 -3.87 4.21 -4.83
N LEU A 79 -3.42 4.36 -6.06
CA LEU A 79 -3.31 5.65 -6.71
C LEU A 79 -4.68 6.14 -7.18
N THR A 80 -4.94 7.44 -7.00
CA THR A 80 -6.14 8.08 -7.54
C THR A 80 -5.77 9.27 -8.41
N THR A 81 -6.24 9.24 -9.66
CA THR A 81 -6.47 10.46 -10.43
C THR A 81 -7.81 11.01 -9.95
N LEU A 82 -7.92 12.31 -9.68
CA LEU A 82 -9.03 12.90 -8.89
C LEU A 82 -10.44 12.87 -9.55
N ARG A 83 -10.68 11.98 -10.52
CA ARG A 83 -11.98 11.82 -11.18
C ARG A 83 -13.03 11.31 -10.18
N GLN A 84 -13.92 12.21 -9.75
CA GLN A 84 -14.89 11.97 -8.67
C GLN A 84 -15.71 10.68 -8.84
N LYS A 85 -16.15 10.36 -10.07
CA LYS A 85 -16.93 9.14 -10.34
C LYS A 85 -16.14 7.85 -10.04
N LEU A 86 -14.85 7.82 -10.35
CA LEU A 86 -13.98 6.67 -10.08
C LEU A 86 -13.63 6.58 -8.59
N ILE A 87 -13.44 7.72 -7.92
CA ILE A 87 -13.21 7.77 -6.48
C ILE A 87 -14.37 7.13 -5.71
N ARG A 88 -15.63 7.36 -6.12
CA ARG A 88 -16.79 6.77 -5.43
C ARG A 88 -16.77 5.24 -5.46
N LEU A 89 -16.41 4.66 -6.61
CA LEU A 89 -16.29 3.22 -6.76
C LEU A 89 -15.12 2.67 -5.93
N LYS A 90 -13.94 3.31 -6.01
CA LYS A 90 -12.77 2.93 -5.18
C LYS A 90 -13.11 2.99 -3.69
N ARG A 91 -13.76 4.07 -3.22
CA ARG A 91 -14.20 4.20 -1.81
C ARG A 91 -15.19 3.12 -1.38
N ARG A 92 -16.10 2.67 -2.26
CA ARG A 92 -17.00 1.55 -1.94
C ARG A 92 -16.20 0.27 -1.71
N LYS A 93 -15.29 -0.07 -2.63
CA LYS A 93 -14.44 -1.25 -2.51
C LYS A 93 -13.56 -1.20 -1.26
N LEU A 94 -12.97 -0.03 -0.94
CA LEU A 94 -12.16 0.14 0.27
C LEU A 94 -12.98 -0.05 1.57
N ARG A 95 -14.25 0.36 1.59
CA ARG A 95 -15.12 0.08 2.75
C ARG A 95 -15.40 -1.41 2.92
N GLU A 96 -15.67 -2.12 1.83
CA GLU A 96 -15.83 -3.58 1.88
C GLU A 96 -14.53 -4.29 2.28
N LEU A 97 -13.39 -3.81 1.76
CA LEU A 97 -12.08 -4.33 2.14
C LEU A 97 -11.85 -4.14 3.64
N ALA A 98 -12.11 -2.96 4.19
CA ALA A 98 -11.96 -2.71 5.63
C ALA A 98 -12.89 -3.59 6.48
N ARG A 99 -14.08 -3.94 5.97
CA ARG A 99 -15.02 -4.84 6.65
C ARG A 99 -14.52 -6.29 6.66
N LEU A 100 -13.97 -6.77 5.54
CA LEU A 100 -13.55 -8.17 5.38
C LEU A 100 -12.12 -8.43 5.86
N TYR A 101 -11.26 -7.42 5.79
CA TYR A 101 -9.84 -7.46 6.09
C TYR A 101 -9.43 -6.30 7.01
N PRO A 102 -9.87 -6.31 8.29
CA PRO A 102 -9.65 -5.19 9.20
C PRO A 102 -8.17 -4.92 9.51
N ASP A 103 -7.32 -5.93 9.36
CA ASP A 103 -5.88 -5.85 9.62
C ASP A 103 -5.10 -5.27 8.41
N VAL A 104 -5.75 -5.11 7.25
CA VAL A 104 -5.11 -4.59 6.04
C VAL A 104 -5.05 -3.07 6.11
N ARG A 105 -3.83 -2.56 6.15
CA ARG A 105 -3.55 -1.12 6.07
C ARG A 105 -3.52 -0.68 4.62
N ILE A 106 -4.49 0.14 4.22
CA ILE A 106 -4.56 0.68 2.86
C ILE A 106 -4.83 2.18 2.83
N LYS A 107 -4.18 2.91 1.91
CA LYS A 107 -4.42 4.33 1.68
C LYS A 107 -4.66 4.64 0.20
N LEU A 108 -5.58 5.57 -0.05
CA LEU A 108 -5.81 6.15 -1.37
C LEU A 108 -4.94 7.40 -1.51
N TRP A 109 -3.97 7.40 -2.41
CA TRP A 109 -3.05 8.51 -2.61
C TRP A 109 -3.28 9.22 -3.93
N ASN A 110 -3.42 10.54 -3.86
CA ASN A 110 -3.24 11.41 -5.02
C ASN A 110 -1.79 11.91 -5.08
N ARG A 111 -1.47 12.69 -6.11
CA ARG A 111 -0.13 13.28 -6.31
C ARG A 111 0.37 14.10 -5.11
N LYS A 112 -0.50 14.88 -4.45
CA LYS A 112 -0.14 15.69 -3.28
C LYS A 112 0.13 14.83 -2.04
N ASP A 113 -0.66 13.78 -1.82
CA ASP A 113 -0.44 12.85 -0.71
C ASP A 113 0.94 12.20 -0.84
N PHE A 114 1.33 11.90 -2.07
CA PHE A 114 2.64 11.39 -2.39
C PHE A 114 3.75 12.42 -2.14
N GLU A 115 3.64 13.62 -2.69
CA GLU A 115 4.61 14.71 -2.46
C GLU A 115 4.81 14.99 -0.96
N TRP A 116 3.72 14.99 -0.19
CA TRP A 116 3.77 15.13 1.27
C TRP A 116 4.50 13.98 1.96
N MET A 117 4.24 12.73 1.52
CA MET A 117 4.91 11.55 2.05
C MET A 117 6.43 11.65 1.81
N LEU A 118 6.87 11.97 0.59
CA LEU A 118 8.28 12.14 0.26
C LEU A 118 8.96 13.22 1.10
N GLY A 119 8.27 14.33 1.34
CA GLY A 119 8.75 15.39 2.22
C GLY A 119 8.95 14.95 3.68
N ARG A 120 8.37 13.82 4.11
CA ARG A 120 8.66 13.19 5.41
C ARG A 120 9.85 12.24 5.33
N TYR A 121 9.95 11.41 4.29
CA TYR A 121 11.11 10.51 4.11
C TYR A 121 12.41 11.29 3.96
N GLY A 122 12.42 12.38 3.19
CA GLY A 122 13.59 13.24 3.09
C GLY A 122 14.03 13.85 4.43
N ARG A 123 13.13 13.97 5.42
CA ARG A 123 13.48 14.42 6.78
C ARG A 123 13.92 13.27 7.70
N GLU A 124 13.38 12.06 7.51
CA GLU A 124 13.75 10.87 8.29
C GLU A 124 15.15 10.35 7.88
N GLU A 125 15.49 10.32 6.60
CA GLU A 125 16.83 9.96 6.09
C GLU A 125 17.93 10.88 6.69
N HIS A 126 17.64 12.18 6.85
CA HIS A 126 18.55 13.12 7.50
C HIS A 126 18.46 13.11 9.05
N SER A 127 17.46 12.45 9.63
CA SER A 127 17.33 12.35 11.08
C SER A 127 18.23 11.28 11.69
N GLU A 128 18.49 10.19 10.96
CA GLU A 128 19.43 9.15 11.40
C GLU A 128 20.88 9.68 11.47
N GLU A 129 21.24 10.62 10.59
CA GLU A 129 22.56 11.28 10.60
C GLU A 129 22.74 12.23 11.81
N LEU A 130 21.63 12.73 12.38
CA LEU A 130 21.63 13.61 13.55
C LEU A 130 21.55 12.85 14.88
N VAL A 131 21.00 11.62 14.91
CA VAL A 131 20.98 10.77 16.11
C VAL A 131 22.39 10.25 16.46
N GLY A 132 23.33 10.23 15.51
CA GLY A 132 24.73 9.85 15.71
C GLY A 132 25.64 10.90 16.37
N LYS A 133 25.17 12.13 16.65
CA LYS A 133 25.97 13.20 17.30
C LYS A 133 25.47 13.60 18.69
N GLY A 134 24.65 12.76 19.33
CA GLY A 134 24.11 13.00 20.67
C GLY A 134 24.82 12.27 21.83
N ALA A 135 25.85 11.47 21.57
CA ALA A 135 26.47 10.63 22.60
C ALA A 135 27.98 10.86 22.72
N LEU A 136 28.38 12.01 23.28
CA LEU A 136 29.57 12.18 24.13
C LEU A 136 29.42 13.52 24.89
N SER A 137 28.49 13.57 25.84
CA SER A 137 28.48 14.58 26.91
C SER A 137 28.14 13.91 28.24
N HIS A 138 29.15 13.27 28.82
CA HIS A 138 29.36 12.93 30.24
C HIS A 138 30.84 12.50 30.30
N ASP A 139 31.72 12.99 31.17
CA ASP A 139 31.53 13.16 32.61
C ASP A 139 32.43 14.26 33.22
N GLU A 140 31.98 14.64 34.41
CA GLU A 140 32.50 15.58 35.39
C GLU A 140 33.91 15.25 35.92
N HIS A 141 34.80 16.26 36.02
CA HIS A 141 35.35 16.82 37.27
C HIS A 141 36.39 17.93 36.98
#